data_AF-A0A0P4R2R6-F1
#
_entry.id   AF-A0A0P4R2R6-F1
#
_cell.length_a   1.000
_cell.length_b   1.000
_cell.length_c   1.000
_cell.angle_alpha   90.00
_cell.angle_beta   90.00
_cell.angle_gamma   90.00
#
_symmetry.space_group_name_H-M   'P 1'
#
loop_
_entity.id
_entity.type
_entity.pdbx_description
1 polymer ?
#
loop_
_entity_poly.entity_id
_entity_poly.type
_entity_poly.pdbx_seq_one_letter_code
_entity_poly.pdbx_strand_id
1 'polypeptide(L)' 'MCFFPESDFRGTPENVDPANMPICGATPNIAKSVVNHTGEVYSFYDHEKCGGAKVTLSPGQENPNLTAVSWR' A
#
# COMPACT_ATOMS: atom_id res chain seq x y z
N MET A 1 -1.90 -4.66 -6.89
CA MET A 1 -2.30 -3.58 -5.96
C MET A 1 -2.32 -2.27 -6.72
N CYS A 2 -3.32 -1.41 -6.49
CA CYS A 2 -3.40 -0.10 -7.14
C CYS A 2 -3.05 0.99 -6.13
N PHE A 3 -1.91 1.67 -6.31
CA PHE A 3 -1.48 2.78 -5.47
C PHE A 3 -1.74 4.10 -6.16
N PHE A 4 -2.21 5.08 -5.41
CA PHE A 4 -2.54 6.40 -5.93
C PHE A 4 -1.61 7.46 -5.35
N PRO A 5 -1.21 8.47 -6.15
CA PRO A 5 -0.33 9.55 -5.72
C PRO A 5 -0.96 10.51 -4.71
N GLU A 6 -2.28 10.48 -4.56
CA GLU A 6 -3.07 11.33 -3.66
C GLU A 6 -4.00 10.50 -2.78
N SER A 7 -4.45 11.09 -1.67
CA SER A 7 -5.54 10.55 -0.85
C SER A 7 -6.83 10.41 -1.65
N ASP A 8 -7.76 9.59 -1.14
CA ASP A 8 -9.08 9.37 -1.71
C ASP A 8 -9.07 8.90 -3.18
N PHE A 9 -8.04 8.11 -3.54
CA PHE A 9 -7.92 7.43 -4.84
C PHE A 9 -7.82 8.38 -6.04
N ARG A 10 -7.17 9.54 -5.86
CA ARG A 10 -6.98 10.52 -6.93
C ARG A 10 -5.63 10.41 -7.63
N GLY A 11 -5.59 10.95 -8.85
CA GLY A 11 -4.42 10.91 -9.73
C GLY A 11 -4.33 9.62 -10.55
N THR A 12 -3.27 9.49 -11.35
CA THR A 12 -3.03 8.27 -12.15
C THR A 12 -2.47 7.19 -11.24
N PRO A 13 -3.15 6.04 -11.08
CA PRO A 13 -2.64 4.97 -10.22
C PRO A 13 -1.46 4.25 -10.86
N GLU A 14 -0.60 3.71 -9.99
CA GLU A 14 0.41 2.74 -10.36
C GLU A 14 -0.02 1.35 -9.91
N ASN A 15 -0.02 0.42 -10.86
CA ASN A 15 -0.28 -0.99 -10.58
C ASN A 15 1.03 -1.67 -10.21
N VAL A 16 1.13 -2.09 -8.95
CA VAL A 16 2.29 -2.82 -8.46
C VAL A 16 1.90 -4.28 -8.24
N ASP A 17 2.71 -5.17 -8.82
CA ASP A 17 2.69 -6.59 -8.51
C ASP A 17 3.24 -6.81 -7.10
N PRO A 18 2.46 -7.35 -6.16
CA PRO A 18 2.91 -7.58 -4.79
C PRO A 18 4.08 -8.53 -4.65
N ALA A 19 4.35 -9.39 -5.63
CA ALA A 19 5.56 -10.22 -5.65
C ALA A 19 6.85 -9.39 -5.67
N ASN A 20 6.77 -8.13 -6.11
CA ASN A 20 7.87 -7.19 -6.15
C ASN A 20 7.91 -6.24 -4.94
N MET A 21 6.99 -6.37 -3.97
CA MET A 21 7.02 -5.56 -2.76
C MET A 21 8.11 -6.05 -1.80
N PRO A 22 8.80 -5.13 -1.10
CA PRO A 22 9.71 -5.49 -0.02
C PRO A 22 9.01 -6.32 1.06
N ILE A 23 9.79 -7.17 1.76
CA ILE A 23 9.33 -8.18 2.76
C ILE A 23 8.49 -7.57 3.91
N CYS A 24 8.47 -6.25 4.08
CA CYS A 24 7.68 -5.55 5.09
C CYS A 24 6.53 -4.71 4.55
N GLY A 25 6.05 -4.95 3.33
CA GLY A 25 4.91 -4.22 2.79
C GLY A 25 5.12 -2.71 2.84
N ALA A 26 6.37 -2.26 2.58
CA ALA A 26 6.60 -0.87 2.24
C ALA A 26 5.73 -0.54 1.01
N THR A 27 5.61 0.73 0.65
CA THR A 27 4.80 1.18 -0.49
C THR A 27 5.65 1.96 -1.50
N PRO A 28 5.22 2.11 -2.76
CA PRO A 28 5.89 3.05 -3.65
C PRO A 28 5.91 4.46 -3.04
N ASN A 29 6.94 5.28 -3.29
CA ASN A 29 7.03 6.68 -2.83
C ASN A 29 5.84 7.56 -3.22
N ILE A 30 5.09 7.16 -4.23
CA ILE A 30 3.89 7.87 -4.64
C ILE A 30 2.69 7.55 -3.74
N ALA A 31 2.65 6.41 -3.05
CA ALA A 31 1.41 5.91 -2.46
C ALA A 31 0.86 6.77 -1.31
N LYS A 32 -0.32 7.34 -1.52
CA LYS A 32 -1.12 8.07 -0.51
C LYS A 32 -2.49 7.43 -0.25
N SER A 33 -3.01 6.65 -1.20
CA SER A 33 -4.11 5.73 -0.98
C SER A 33 -3.90 4.45 -1.79
N VAL A 34 -4.58 3.38 -1.42
CA VAL A 34 -4.39 2.06 -2.04
C VAL A 34 -5.68 1.25 -2.08
N VAL A 35 -5.86 0.48 -3.15
CA VAL A 35 -6.92 -0.53 -3.27
C VAL A 35 -6.31 -1.90 -3.51
N ASN A 36 -6.78 -2.90 -2.75
CA ASN A 36 -6.42 -4.30 -2.94
C ASN A 36 -7.40 -5.01 -3.88
N HIS A 37 -7.09 -4.98 -5.18
CA HIS A 37 -7.81 -5.77 -6.19
C HIS A 37 -7.27 -7.20 -6.38
N THR A 38 -6.36 -7.68 -5.53
CA THR A 38 -5.84 -9.04 -5.64
C THR A 38 -6.64 -10.02 -4.76
N GLY A 39 -6.36 -11.31 -4.87
CA GLY A 39 -6.97 -12.37 -4.05
C GLY A 39 -6.29 -12.61 -2.70
N GLU A 40 -5.26 -11.83 -2.36
CA GLU A 40 -4.41 -12.04 -1.18
C GLU A 40 -4.62 -10.97 -0.10
N VAL A 41 -4.13 -11.23 1.11
CA VAL A 41 -4.14 -10.26 2.23
C VAL A 41 -2.77 -9.59 2.35
N TYR A 42 -2.74 -8.26 2.43
CA TYR A 42 -1.49 -7.49 2.61
C TYR A 42 -1.52 -6.65 3.87
N SER A 43 -0.33 -6.44 4.47
CA SER A 43 -0.14 -5.51 5.58
C SER A 43 0.92 -4.48 5.22
N PHE A 44 0.58 -3.21 5.42
CA PHE A 44 1.47 -2.07 5.21
C PHE A 44 1.83 -1.47 6.56
N TYR A 45 3.13 -1.30 6.81
CA TYR A 45 3.67 -0.83 8.09
C TYR A 45 4.16 0.61 7.97
N ASP A 46 4.03 1.38 9.05
CA ASP A 46 4.51 2.76 9.14
C ASP A 46 6.00 2.85 9.58
N HIS A 47 6.69 1.72 9.78
CA HIS A 47 8.15 1.64 9.99
C HIS A 47 8.86 0.61 9.09
N GLU A 48 10.13 0.91 8.75
CA GLU A 48 10.98 0.17 7.77
C GLU A 48 11.24 -1.31 8.09
N LYS A 49 10.96 -1.77 9.32
CA LYS A 49 11.25 -3.14 9.78
C LYS A 49 9.99 -3.87 10.25
N CYS A 50 8.88 -3.71 9.54
CA CYS A 50 7.59 -4.32 9.91
C CYS A 50 7.13 -3.91 11.33
N GLY A 51 7.50 -2.71 11.78
CA GLY A 51 7.21 -2.19 13.12
C GLY A 51 6.08 -1.16 13.11
N GLY A 52 5.70 -0.70 14.30
CA GLY A 52 4.75 0.40 14.47
C GLY A 52 3.30 0.05 14.11
N ALA A 53 2.55 1.06 13.68
CA ALA A 53 1.17 0.87 13.24
C ALA A 53 1.14 0.17 11.88
N LYS A 54 0.09 -0.62 11.67
CA LYS A 54 -0.14 -1.30 10.40
C LYS A 54 -1.55 -1.15 9.90
N VAL A 55 -1.69 -1.18 8.59
CA VAL A 55 -2.95 -1.30 7.87
C VAL A 55 -2.95 -2.65 7.18
N THR A 56 -3.93 -3.49 7.49
CA THR A 56 -4.13 -4.77 6.80
C THR A 56 -5.32 -4.66 5.86
N LEU A 57 -5.12 -5.03 4.60
CA LEU A 57 -6.15 -5.01 3.55
C LEU A 57 -6.40 -6.41 3.02
N SER A 58 -7.60 -6.92 3.26
CA SER A 58 -8.15 -8.11 2.63
C SER A 58 -8.51 -7.85 1.16
N PRO A 59 -8.76 -8.90 0.35
CA PRO A 59 -9.26 -8.75 -1.01
C PRO A 59 -10.47 -7.82 -1.09
N GLY A 60 -10.43 -6.86 -2.02
CA GLY A 60 -11.47 -5.86 -2.23
C GLY A 60 -11.49 -4.71 -1.22
N GLN A 61 -10.61 -4.70 -0.21
CA GLN A 61 -10.51 -3.58 0.72
C GLN A 61 -9.60 -2.48 0.19
N GLU A 62 -9.80 -1.29 0.73
CA GLU A 62 -9.10 -0.07 0.36
C GLU A 62 -8.72 0.74 1.58
N ASN A 63 -7.71 1.60 1.43
CA ASN A 63 -7.37 2.63 2.39
C ASN A 63 -7.23 3.98 1.68
N PRO A 64 -8.13 4.96 1.96
CA PRO A 64 -8.10 6.28 1.33
C PRO A 64 -6.99 7.20 1.85
N ASN A 65 -6.36 6.87 2.99
CA ASN A 65 -5.32 7.67 3.63
C ASN A 65 -4.22 6.74 4.19
N LEU A 66 -3.38 6.25 3.28
CA LEU A 66 -2.31 5.31 3.59
C LEU A 66 -1.13 6.03 4.24
N THR A 67 -0.78 5.62 5.45
CA THR A 67 0.33 6.16 6.25
C THR A 67 1.50 5.19 6.37
N ALA A 68 1.78 4.41 5.33
CA ALA A 68 2.84 3.40 5.32
C ALA A 68 4.19 3.99 4.93
N VAL A 69 5.29 3.31 5.29
CA VAL A 69 6.63 3.68 4.80
C VAL A 69 6.70 3.48 3.31
N SER A 70 7.25 4.47 2.63
CA SER A 70 7.57 4.34 1.22
C SER A 70 9.01 3.86 1.00
N TRP A 71 9.23 3.00 0.01
CA TRP A 71 10.56 2.58 -0.42
C TRP A 71 11.07 3.47 -1.57
N ARG A 72 12.38 3.68 -1.62
CA ARG A 72 13.09 4.29 -2.77
C ARG A 72 13.53 3.23 -3.76
#